data_AF-A0A7W1CGJ5-F1
#
_entry.id   AF-A0A7W1CGJ5-F1
#
_cell.length_a   1.000
_cell.length_b   1.000
_cell.length_c   1.000
_cell.angle_alpha   90.00
_cell.angle_beta   90.00
_cell.angle_gamma   90.00
#
_symmetry.space_group_name_H-M   'P 1'
#
loop_
_entity.id
_entity.type
_entity.pdbx_description
1 polymer ?
#
loop_
_entity_poly.entity_id
_entity_poly.type
_entity_poly.pdbx_seq_one_letter_code
_entity_poly.pdbx_strand_id
1 'polypeptide(L)' 'MGNYQAAIEVYKLAETFFPDNPSIFLFCADNCLSSGDSINAKIQLESAKKLIEHDSNANSQWQPTYNYLSAKVA' A
#
# COMPACT_ATOMS: atom_id res chain seq x y z
N MET A 1 17.34 1.52 12.21
CA MET A 1 16.95 1.41 10.79
C MET A 1 16.04 0.20 10.65
N GLY A 2 14.85 0.37 10.06
CA GLY A 2 13.91 -0.73 9.85
C GLY A 2 14.34 -1.64 8.70
N ASN A 3 14.01 -2.92 8.76
CA ASN A 3 14.25 -3.86 7.66
C ASN A 3 13.13 -3.75 6.61
N TYR A 4 13.08 -2.61 5.91
CA TYR A 4 12.02 -2.30 4.94
C TYR A 4 11.97 -3.31 3.79
N GLN A 5 13.13 -3.82 3.36
CA GLN A 5 13.19 -4.79 2.28
C GLN A 5 12.51 -6.11 2.63
N ALA A 6 12.78 -6.66 3.83
CA ALA A 6 12.11 -7.87 4.28
C ALA A 6 10.60 -7.65 4.47
N ALA A 7 10.19 -6.46 4.94
CA ALA A 7 8.77 -6.13 5.05
C ALA A 7 8.08 -6.10 3.67
N ILE A 8 8.71 -5.49 2.66
CA ILE A 8 8.20 -5.47 1.29
C ILE A 8 8.03 -6.89 0.74
N GLU A 9 8.98 -7.79 0.98
CA GLU A 9 8.88 -9.20 0.56
C GLU A 9 7.69 -9.92 1.21
N VAL A 10 7.48 -9.71 2.51
CA VAL A 10 6.32 -10.27 3.23
C VAL A 10 5.01 -9.72 2.69
N TYR A 11 4.93 -8.41 2.41
CA TYR A 11 3.70 -7.83 1.84
C TYR A 11 3.45 -8.33 0.42
N LYS A 12 4.48 -8.43 -0.44
CA LYS A 12 4.34 -9.03 -1.77
C LYS A 12 3.84 -10.47 -1.72
N LEU A 13 4.29 -11.25 -0.73
CA LEU A 13 3.73 -12.58 -0.50
C LEU A 13 2.26 -12.50 -0.04
N ALA A 14 1.94 -11.60 0.90
CA ALA A 14 0.59 -11.42 1.40
C ALA A 14 -0.40 -10.98 0.31
N GLU A 15 0.03 -10.17 -0.66
CA GLU A 15 -0.77 -9.81 -1.86
C GLU A 15 -1.27 -11.05 -2.61
N THR A 16 -0.51 -12.15 -2.62
CA THR A 16 -0.92 -13.41 -3.28
C THR A 16 -2.01 -14.16 -2.53
N PHE A 17 -2.06 -14.03 -1.20
CA PHE A 17 -3.02 -14.72 -0.35
C PHE A 17 -4.27 -13.88 -0.07
N PHE A 18 -4.15 -12.56 -0.11
CA PHE A 18 -5.21 -11.63 0.24
C PHE A 18 -5.30 -10.47 -0.78
N PRO A 19 -5.55 -10.78 -2.07
CA PRO A 19 -5.51 -9.77 -3.14
C PRO A 19 -6.57 -8.68 -2.99
N ASP A 20 -7.64 -8.93 -2.23
CA ASP A 20 -8.74 -7.98 -2.03
C ASP A 20 -8.58 -7.12 -0.77
N ASN A 21 -7.46 -7.24 -0.05
CA ASN A 21 -7.22 -6.47 1.18
C ASN A 21 -6.35 -5.22 0.89
N PRO A 22 -6.94 -4.01 0.85
CA PRO A 22 -6.21 -2.77 0.52
C PRO A 22 -5.10 -2.44 1.52
N SER A 23 -5.21 -2.87 2.77
CA SER A 23 -4.20 -2.56 3.79
C SER A 23 -2.83 -3.14 3.46
N ILE A 24 -2.78 -4.30 2.78
CA ILE A 24 -1.53 -4.95 2.37
C ILE A 24 -0.78 -4.06 1.39
N PHE A 25 -1.47 -3.56 0.36
CA PHE A 25 -0.91 -2.67 -0.63
C PHE A 25 -0.49 -1.32 -0.01
N LEU A 26 -1.28 -0.77 0.91
CA LEU A 26 -0.93 0.47 1.63
C LEU A 26 0.33 0.33 2.49
N PHE A 27 0.46 -0.78 3.22
CA PHE A 27 1.65 -1.02 4.03
C PHE A 27 2.88 -1.36 3.17
N CYS A 28 2.70 -2.06 2.06
CA CYS A 28 3.74 -2.26 1.06
C CYS A 28 4.23 -0.91 0.52
N ALA A 29 3.30 -0.01 0.17
CA ALA A 29 3.62 1.34 -0.30
C ALA A 29 4.39 2.17 0.73
N ASP A 30 3.99 2.16 2.01
CA ASP A 30 4.69 2.90 3.07
C ASP A 30 6.12 2.39 3.30
N ASN A 31 6.33 1.07 3.22
CA ASN A 31 7.67 0.48 3.29
C ASN A 31 8.51 0.81 2.06
N CYS A 32 7.92 0.82 0.86
CA CYS A 32 8.59 1.28 -0.36
C CYS A 32 9.00 2.76 -0.26
N LEU A 33 8.13 3.64 0.27
CA LEU A 33 8.51 5.04 0.50
C LEU A 33 9.64 5.17 1.52
N SER A 34 9.60 4.38 2.58
CA SER A 34 10.62 4.36 3.62
C SER A 34 11.97 3.82 3.12
N SER A 35 11.98 2.95 2.11
CA SER A 35 13.18 2.47 1.44
C SER A 35 13.67 3.37 0.29
N GLY A 36 12.90 4.41 -0.07
CA GLY A 36 13.19 5.31 -1.19
C GLY A 36 12.72 4.80 -2.56
N ASP A 37 12.00 3.67 -2.61
CA ASP A 37 11.43 3.09 -3.82
C ASP A 37 10.07 3.71 -4.16
N SER A 38 10.10 4.95 -4.64
CA SER A 38 8.89 5.70 -4.99
C SER A 38 8.12 5.08 -6.16
N ILE A 39 8.78 4.34 -7.05
CA ILE A 39 8.13 3.68 -8.20
C ILE A 39 7.24 2.55 -7.69
N ASN A 40 7.77 1.65 -6.86
CA ASN A 40 6.95 0.58 -6.30
C ASN A 40 5.87 1.12 -5.35
N ALA A 41 6.14 2.22 -4.63
CA ALA A 41 5.10 2.87 -3.84
C ALA A 41 3.90 3.33 -4.69
N LYS A 42 4.12 3.92 -5.88
CA LYS A 42 3.04 4.30 -6.80
C LYS A 42 2.21 3.10 -7.25
N ILE A 43 2.88 2.03 -7.67
CA ILE A 43 2.23 0.79 -8.13
C ILE A 43 1.32 0.23 -7.03
N GLN A 44 1.83 0.17 -5.81
CA GLN A 44 1.07 -0.34 -4.66
C GLN A 44 -0.13 0.56 -4.31
N LEU A 45 0.04 1.88 -4.38
CA LEU A 45 -1.07 2.82 -4.17
C LEU A 45 -2.16 2.74 -5.24
N GLU A 46 -1.81 2.47 -6.50
CA GLU A 46 -2.80 2.24 -7.57
C GLU A 46 -3.65 0.99 -7.30
N SER A 47 -3.03 -0.09 -6.83
CA SER A 47 -3.75 -1.31 -6.43
C SER A 47 -4.65 -1.05 -5.22
N ALA A 48 -4.14 -0.37 -4.19
CA ALA A 48 -4.93 0.01 -3.02
C ALA A 48 -6.15 0.86 -3.41
N LYS A 49 -5.96 1.86 -4.29
CA LYS A 49 -7.03 2.75 -4.75
C LYS A 49 -8.19 1.99 -5.37
N LYS A 50 -7.91 1.04 -6.26
CA LYS A 50 -8.94 0.21 -6.91
C LYS A 50 -9.78 -0.54 -5.87
N LEU A 51 -9.15 -1.12 -4.85
CA LEU A 51 -9.88 -1.84 -3.80
C LEU A 51 -10.72 -0.90 -2.92
N ILE A 52 -10.18 0.27 -2.56
CA ILE A 52 -10.83 1.28 -1.73
C ILE A 52 -12.04 1.94 -2.43
N GLU A 53 -11.96 2.16 -3.75
CA GLU A 53 -13.06 2.75 -4.52
C GLU A 53 -14.22 1.77 -4.74
N HIS A 54 -13.95 0.47 -4.75
CA HIS A 54 -14.95 -0.57 -5.01
C HIS A 54 -15.66 -1.08 -3.75
N ASP A 55 -15.09 -0.89 -2.56
CA ASP A 55 -15.66 -1.32 -1.28
C ASP A 55 -15.88 -0.12 -0.36
N SER A 56 -17.13 0.18 -0.01
CA SER A 56 -17.50 1.31 0.86
C SER A 56 -16.97 1.19 2.29
N ASN A 57 -16.83 -0.03 2.80
CA ASN A 57 -16.22 -0.29 4.10
C ASN A 57 -14.72 -0.01 4.04
N ALA A 58 -14.04 -0.54 3.01
CA ALA A 58 -12.64 -0.22 2.75
C ALA A 58 -12.41 1.28 2.55
N ASN A 59 -13.33 1.97 1.87
CA ASN A 59 -13.28 3.41 1.68
C ASN A 59 -13.23 4.15 3.01
N SER A 60 -14.22 3.89 3.87
CA SER A 60 -14.31 4.53 5.18
C SER A 60 -13.07 4.29 6.05
N GLN A 61 -12.48 3.10 5.94
CA GLN A 61 -11.36 2.69 6.77
C GLN A 61 -10.00 3.17 6.24
N TRP A 62 -9.77 3.12 4.93
CA TRP A 62 -8.43 3.20 4.34
C TRP A 62 -8.22 4.43 3.44
N GLN A 63 -9.27 5.14 3.03
CA GLN A 63 -9.14 6.35 2.23
C GLN A 63 -8.23 7.42 2.89
N PRO A 64 -8.28 7.67 4.22
CA PRO A 64 -7.37 8.62 4.86
C PRO A 64 -5.90 8.20 4.74
N THR A 65 -5.59 6.91 4.92
CA THR A 65 -4.24 6.36 4.80
C THR A 65 -3.73 6.45 3.35
N TYR A 66 -4.58 6.11 2.37
CA TYR A 66 -4.26 6.29 0.96
C TYR A 66 -3.94 7.76 0.64
N ASN A 67 -4.76 8.70 1.11
CA ASN A 67 -4.54 10.14 0.87
C ASN A 67 -3.21 10.61 1.48
N TYR A 68 -2.89 10.17 2.70
CA TYR A 68 -1.63 10.49 3.36
C TYR A 68 -0.41 9.97 2.59
N LEU A 69 -0.44 8.71 2.16
CA LEU A 69 0.68 8.10 1.44
C LEU A 69 0.82 8.67 0.03
N SER A 70 -0.28 8.84 -0.71
CA SER A 70 -0.26 9.38 -2.06
C SER A 70 0.31 10.80 -2.13
N ALA A 71 0.06 11.64 -1.11
CA ALA A 71 0.65 12.97 -1.00
C ALA A 71 2.20 12.95 -0.87
N LYS A 72 2.79 11.85 -0.39
CA LYS A 72 4.26 11.71 -0.26
C LYS A 72 4.95 11.25 -1.55
N VAL A 73 4.18 10.80 -2.54
CA VAL A 73 4.70 10.24 -3.80
C VAL A 73 4.54 11.21 -4.97
N ALA A 74 3.91 12.36 -4.72
CA ALA A 74 3.68 13.46 -5.66
C ALA A 74 4.94 14.25 -5.97
#